data_AF-A0A444ZHE7-F1
#
_entry.id   AF-A0A444ZHE7-F1
#
_cell.length_a   1.000
_cell.length_b   1.000
_cell.length_c   1.000
_cell.angle_alpha   90.00
_cell.angle_beta   90.00
_cell.angle_gamma   90.00
#
_symmetry.space_group_name_H-M   'P 1'
#
loop_
_entity.id
_entity.type
_entity.pdbx_description
1 polymer ?
#
loop_
_entity_poly.entity_id
_entity_poly.type
_entity_poly.pdbx_seq_one_letter_code
_entity_poly.pdbx_strand_id
1 'polypeptide(L)' 'MVTPGAEHKEKASLETIAKYTLTMLRRRVPPAVPGIMFLSSGQSEVEATLNLNAMNQSPNPWHVSFSYARALF' A
#
# COMPACT_ATOMS: atom_id res chain seq x y z
N MET A 1 4.58 1.38 -0.45
CA MET A 1 3.90 0.39 0.41
C MET A 1 4.96 -0.36 1.20
N VAL A 2 4.62 -1.03 2.30
CA VAL A 2 5.58 -1.89 3.02
C VAL A 2 5.57 -3.27 2.37
N THR A 3 6.59 -3.57 1.57
CA THR A 3 6.75 -4.83 0.83
C THR A 3 8.12 -5.44 1.09
N PRO A 4 8.31 -6.75 0.86
CA PRO A 4 9.63 -7.34 0.78
C PRO A 4 10.51 -6.63 -0.25
N GLY A 5 11.82 -6.72 -0.09
CA GLY A 5 12.78 -6.18 -1.05
C GLY A 5 12.66 -6.86 -2.43
N ALA A 6 13.09 -6.17 -3.49
CA ALA A 6 12.94 -6.63 -4.87
C ALA A 6 13.65 -7.97 -5.15
N GLU A 7 14.74 -8.27 -4.44
CA GLU A 7 15.50 -9.53 -4.56
C GLU A 7 14.98 -10.66 -3.65
N HIS A 8 13.92 -10.41 -2.88
CA HIS A 8 13.35 -11.42 -2.00
C HIS A 8 12.65 -12.50 -2.85
N LYS A 9 13.01 -13.77 -2.61
CA LYS A 9 12.54 -14.91 -3.42
C LYS A 9 11.03 -15.16 -3.30
N GLU A 10 10.46 -14.86 -2.14
CA GLU A 10 9.05 -15.06 -1.85
C GLU A 10 8.29 -13.73 -1.86
N LYS A 11 7.12 -13.72 -2.51
CA LYS A 11 6.20 -12.58 -2.45
C LYS A 11 5.35 -12.66 -1.19
N ALA A 12 5.18 -11.53 -0.50
CA ALA A 12 4.28 -11.45 0.65
C ALA A 12 2.80 -11.50 0.20
N SER A 13 1.92 -12.01 1.07
CA SER A 13 0.48 -11.95 0.83
C SER A 13 -0.05 -10.51 0.89
N LEU A 14 -1.13 -10.24 0.16
CA LEU A 14 -1.80 -8.93 0.11
C LEU A 14 -2.20 -8.44 1.51
N GLU A 15 -2.74 -9.34 2.33
CA GLU A 15 -3.14 -9.07 3.72
C GLU A 15 -1.96 -8.67 4.60
N THR A 16 -0.81 -9.34 4.41
CA THR A 16 0.41 -9.04 5.13
C THR A 16 0.92 -7.64 4.78
N ILE A 17 0.97 -7.33 3.48
CA ILE A 17 1.36 -6.00 2.98
C ILE A 17 0.44 -4.92 3.53
N ALA A 18 -0.88 -5.14 3.48
CA ALA A 18 -1.86 -4.19 4.00
C ALA A 18 -1.72 -3.98 5.51
N LYS A 19 -1.62 -5.07 6.29
CA LYS A 19 -1.48 -5.02 7.75
C LYS A 19 -0.23 -4.26 8.17
N TYR A 20 0.94 -4.59 7.61
CA TYR A 20 2.19 -3.91 7.98
C TYR A 20 2.19 -2.45 7.53
N THR A 21 1.66 -2.17 6.34
CA THR A 21 1.56 -0.80 5.83
C THR A 21 0.69 0.07 6.73
N LEU A 22 -0.54 -0.36 7.01
CA LEU A 22 -1.46 0.40 7.88
C LEU A 22 -0.96 0.50 9.32
N THR A 23 -0.30 -0.53 9.84
CA THR A 23 0.28 -0.49 11.20
C THR A 23 1.40 0.54 11.29
N MET A 24 2.27 0.63 10.28
CA MET A 24 3.32 1.64 10.23
C MET A 24 2.72 3.05 10.17
N LEU A 25 1.73 3.26 9.30
CA LEU A 25 1.05 4.55 9.17
C LEU A 25 0.38 4.98 10.48
N ARG A 26 -0.34 4.08 11.15
CA ARG A 26 -0.97 4.36 12.46
C ARG A 26 0.01 4.75 13.56
N ARG A 27 1.26 4.31 13.47
CA ARG A 27 2.30 4.65 14.45
C ARG A 27 2.97 6.00 14.19
N ARG A 28 2.85 6.56 12.99
CA ARG A 28 3.71 7.68 12.53
C ARG A 28 2.94 8.85 11.92
N VAL A 29 1.79 8.60 11.31
CA VAL A 29 1.01 9.61 10.61
C VAL A 29 -0.17 10.01 11.50
N PRO A 30 -0.39 11.31 11.76
CA PRO A 30 -1.55 11.76 12.51
C PRO A 30 -2.83 11.67 11.64
N PRO A 31 -4.02 11.42 12.24
CA PRO A 31 -5.30 11.40 11.53
C PRO A 31 -5.69 12.70 10.83
N ALA A 32 -5.07 13.83 11.17
CA ALA A 32 -5.33 15.11 10.54
C ALA A 32 -4.86 15.19 9.06
N VAL A 33 -4.01 14.25 8.63
CA VAL A 33 -3.63 14.13 7.22
C VAL A 33 -4.87 13.69 6.42
N PRO A 34 -5.22 14.35 5.30
CA PRO A 34 -6.45 14.02 4.58
C PRO A 34 -6.36 12.72 3.77
N GLY A 35 -5.16 12.35 3.31
CA GLY A 35 -4.98 11.15 2.50
C GLY A 35 -3.54 10.74 2.31
N ILE A 36 -3.35 9.49 1.92
CA ILE A 36 -2.06 8.86 1.68
C ILE A 36 -2.09 8.25 0.28
N MET A 37 -1.20 8.76 -0.58
CA MET A 37 -1.10 8.37 -1.99
C MET A 37 0.08 7.42 -2.18
N PHE A 38 -0.18 6.17 -2.54
CA PHE A 38 0.87 5.17 -2.72
C PHE A 38 1.49 5.19 -4.11
N LEU A 39 2.82 5.05 -4.17
CA LEU A 39 3.59 4.83 -5.39
C LEU A 39 3.61 3.34 -5.75
N SER A 40 3.50 3.00 -7.04
CA SER A 40 3.52 1.59 -7.51
C SER A 40 4.87 0.90 -7.33
N SER A 41 5.96 1.67 -7.26
CA SER A 41 7.31 1.20 -6.88
C SER A 41 7.76 -0.09 -7.60
N GLY A 42 7.50 -0.19 -8.91
CA GLY A 42 7.93 -1.34 -9.73
C GLY A 42 7.04 -2.59 -9.61
N GLN A 43 5.97 -2.55 -8.83
CA GLN A 43 4.94 -3.58 -8.86
C GLN A 43 4.21 -3.55 -10.21
N SER A 44 3.68 -4.71 -10.61
CA SER A 44 2.72 -4.77 -11.72
C SER A 44 1.44 -4.00 -11.38
N GLU A 45 0.69 -3.58 -12.40
CA GLU A 45 -0.60 -2.89 -12.24
C GLU A 45 -1.57 -3.68 -11.35
N VAL A 46 -1.70 -4.98 -11.61
CA VAL A 46 -2.60 -5.87 -10.87
C VAL A 46 -2.18 -5.96 -9.40
N GLU A 47 -0.89 -6.16 -9.12
CA GLU A 47 -0.40 -6.25 -7.74
C GLU A 47 -0.58 -4.95 -6.97
N ALA A 48 -0.26 -3.80 -7.59
CA ALA A 48 -0.42 -2.50 -6.96
C ALA A 48 -1.90 -2.22 -6.62
N THR A 49 -2.81 -2.60 -7.52
CA THR A 49 -4.26 -2.43 -7.33
C THR A 49 -4.80 -3.36 -6.25
N LEU A 50 -4.40 -4.63 -6.25
CA LEU A 50 -4.81 -5.61 -5.23
C LEU A 50 -4.31 -5.23 -3.84
N ASN A 51 -3.07 -4.75 -3.73
CA ASN A 51 -2.52 -4.27 -2.46
C ASN A 51 -3.29 -3.04 -1.94
N LEU A 52 -3.62 -2.09 -2.82
CA LEU A 52 -4.41 -0.92 -2.46
C LEU A 52 -5.84 -1.29 -2.02
N ASN A 53 -6.47 -2.24 -2.72
CA ASN A 53 -7.78 -2.76 -2.36
C ASN A 53 -7.76 -3.42 -0.98
N ALA A 54 -6.76 -4.28 -0.70
CA ALA A 54 -6.62 -4.93 0.60
C ALA A 54 -6.45 -3.92 1.75
N MET A 55 -5.78 -2.80 1.52
CA MET A 55 -5.68 -1.71 2.52
C MET A 55 -7.01 -0.99 2.75
N ASN A 56 -7.83 -0.81 1.71
CA ASN A 56 -9.12 -0.14 1.79
C ASN A 56 -10.23 -1.01 2.40
N GLN A 57 -10.07 -2.33 2.46
CA GLN A 57 -10.99 -3.22 3.16
C GLN A 57 -10.94 -3.06 4.69
N SER A 58 -9.89 -2.43 5.21
CA SER A 58 -9.76 -2.13 6.65
C SER A 58 -10.12 -0.68 6.94
N PRO A 59 -10.85 -0.38 8.02
CA PRO A 59 -11.15 0.99 8.41
C PRO A 59 -9.86 1.76 8.70
N ASN A 60 -9.72 2.91 8.05
CA ASN A 60 -8.57 3.79 8.14
C ASN A 60 -9.07 5.25 8.30
N PRO A 61 -8.33 6.10 9.03
CA PRO A 61 -8.71 7.50 9.20
C PRO A 61 -8.25 8.38 8.02
N TRP A 62 -7.45 7.85 7.11
CA TRP A 62 -6.91 8.56 5.95
C TRP A 62 -7.56 8.07 4.68
N HIS A 63 -7.81 8.94 3.70
CA HIS A 63 -8.13 8.47 2.37
C HIS A 63 -6.93 7.76 1.74
N VAL A 64 -6.99 6.43 1.60
CA VAL A 64 -5.92 5.61 1.01
C VAL A 64 -6.15 5.46 -0.48
N SER A 65 -5.30 6.10 -1.28
CA SER A 65 -5.41 6.09 -2.74
C SER A 65 -4.02 5.98 -3.40
N PHE A 66 -3.94 6.13 -4.71
CA PHE A 66 -2.74 5.86 -5.51
C PHE A 66 -2.21 7.11 -6.21
N SER A 67 -0.89 7.12 -6.40
CA SER A 67 -0.17 8.01 -7.31
C SER A 67 0.75 7.13 -8.16
N TYR A 68 0.14 6.46 -9.14
CA TYR A 68 0.81 5.49 -10.01
C TYR A 68 1.24 6.18 -11.30
N ALA A 69 2.51 6.05 -11.66
CA ALA A 69 2.99 6.47 -12.98
C ALA A 69 3.05 5.26 -13.93
N ARG A 70 3.85 4.25 -13.57
CA ARG A 70 4.08 3.06 -14.40
C ARG A 70 2.96 2.02 -14.34
N ALA A 71 2.13 2.02 -13.30
CA ALA A 71 1.06 1.03 -13.12
C ALA A 71 -0.28 1.47 -13.75
N LEU A 72 -0.27 2.47 -14.65
CA LEU A 72 -1.45 2.92 -15.42
C LEU A 72 -1.25 2.73 -16.94
N PHE A 73 -0.12 2.15 -17.36
CA PHE A 73 0.25 1.84 -18.74
C PHE A 73 0.64 0.37 -18.83
#